data_AF-A0A7W5MJF2-F1
#
_entry.id   AF-A0A7W5MJF2-F1
#
_cell.length_a   1.000
_cell.length_b   1.000
_cell.length_c   1.000
_cell.angle_alpha   90.00
_cell.angle_beta   90.00
_cell.angle_gamma   90.00
#
_symmetry.space_group_name_H-M   'P 1'
#
loop_
_entity.id
_entity.type
_entity.pdbx_description
1 polymer ?
#
loop_
_entity_poly.entity_id
_entity_poly.type
_entity_poly.pdbx_seq_one_letter_code
_entity_poly.pdbx_strand_id
1 'polypeptide(L)'
;MAAALPMPSPEPSISPPPAVAALVTLAALAVGLTLPDVDLRLGLGHRSALTHSLLPALLLLAWRRRAAACGIAAGIGVHLAADCFPRRMTGYATVKLPLLGALPPLESYAWLALNAAAALLLAAWWARRLHAPVARALVGLAALAAALRYLWHDPGGWPVLALAGAVALAVARRRGRWAGRARCAGGARSTRSRTP
;
A
#
# COMPACT_ATOMS: atom_id res chain seq x y z
N MET A 1 -11.22 14.09 54.99
CA MET A 1 -9.98 13.76 54.26
C MET A 1 -10.24 12.49 53.47
N ALA A 2 -10.55 12.61 52.17
CA ALA A 2 -10.74 11.44 51.30
C ALA A 2 -9.37 11.01 50.78
N ALA A 3 -8.94 9.79 51.14
CA ALA A 3 -7.70 9.20 50.64
C ALA A 3 -7.83 8.96 49.13
N ALA A 4 -6.96 9.58 48.35
CA ALA A 4 -6.87 9.35 46.92
C ALA A 4 -6.47 7.90 46.67
N LEU A 5 -7.33 7.14 45.97
CA LEU A 5 -7.02 5.78 45.55
C LEU A 5 -5.83 5.81 44.57
N PRO A 6 -4.85 4.90 44.72
CA PRO A 6 -3.69 4.85 43.85
C PRO A 6 -4.14 4.59 42.40
N MET A 7 -3.70 5.44 41.49
CA MET A 7 -3.92 5.27 40.06
C MET A 7 -3.29 3.95 39.61
N PRO A 8 -4.00 3.09 38.85
CA PRO A 8 -3.44 1.85 38.35
C PRO A 8 -2.22 2.17 37.48
N SER A 9 -1.10 1.52 37.80
CA SER A 9 0.11 1.58 37.00
C SER A 9 -0.22 1.15 35.56
N PRO A 10 0.31 1.85 34.52
CA PRO A 10 0.05 1.46 33.15
C PRO A 10 0.57 0.03 32.93
N GLU A 11 -0.33 -0.88 32.54
CA GLU A 11 0.08 -2.24 32.21
C GLU A 11 1.16 -2.21 31.12
N PRO A 12 2.23 -3.01 31.25
CA PRO A 12 3.26 -3.08 30.25
C PRO A 12 2.64 -3.57 28.94
N SER A 13 2.62 -2.70 27.93
CA SER A 13 2.19 -3.09 26.59
C SER A 13 3.22 -4.06 26.02
N ILE A 14 3.01 -5.37 26.19
CA ILE A 14 3.83 -6.41 25.58
C ILE A 14 3.66 -6.26 24.07
N SER A 15 4.63 -5.59 23.44
CA SER A 15 4.68 -5.49 21.99
C SER A 15 5.16 -6.84 21.46
N PRO A 16 4.47 -7.43 20.47
CA PRO A 16 4.89 -8.72 19.93
C PRO A 16 6.31 -8.61 19.37
N PRO A 17 7.10 -9.71 19.39
CA PRO A 17 8.41 -9.73 18.78
C PRO A 17 8.36 -9.18 17.34
N PRO A 18 9.37 -8.43 16.87
CA PRO A 18 9.35 -7.80 15.54
C PRO A 18 9.06 -8.77 14.39
N ALA A 19 9.52 -10.01 14.50
CA ALA A 19 9.23 -11.07 13.53
C ALA A 19 7.74 -11.46 13.51
N VAL A 20 7.11 -11.60 14.69
CA VAL A 20 5.67 -11.87 14.80
C VAL A 20 4.87 -10.72 14.20
N ALA A 21 5.26 -9.47 14.48
CA ALA A 21 4.62 -8.31 13.88
C ALA A 21 4.72 -8.34 12.34
N ALA A 22 5.88 -8.68 11.78
CA ALA A 22 6.05 -8.80 10.33
C ALA A 22 5.19 -9.92 9.72
N LEU A 23 5.11 -11.08 10.37
CA LEU A 23 4.26 -12.19 9.94
C LEU A 23 2.78 -11.81 9.97
N VAL A 24 2.33 -11.14 11.03
CA VAL A 24 0.96 -10.63 11.13
C VAL A 24 0.68 -9.63 10.02
N THR A 25 1.60 -8.70 9.74
CA THR A 25 1.46 -7.74 8.62
C THR A 25 1.33 -8.46 7.28
N LEU A 26 2.15 -9.48 7.01
CA LEU A 26 2.11 -10.23 5.74
C LEU A 26 0.81 -11.03 5.60
N ALA A 27 0.38 -11.72 6.67
CA ALA A 27 -0.88 -12.45 6.68
C ALA A 27 -2.07 -11.50 6.47
N ALA A 28 -2.08 -10.37 7.17
CA ALA A 28 -3.10 -9.35 7.02
C ALA A 28 -3.06 -8.67 5.64
N LEU A 29 -1.90 -8.53 5.00
CA LEU A 29 -1.82 -8.07 3.60
C LEU A 29 -2.57 -9.04 2.68
N ALA A 30 -2.33 -10.34 2.81
CA ALA A 30 -3.02 -11.35 2.01
C ALA A 30 -4.55 -11.29 2.21
N VAL A 31 -5.01 -11.11 3.46
CA VAL A 31 -6.44 -10.90 3.76
C VAL A 31 -6.95 -9.59 3.15
N GLY A 32 -6.19 -8.49 3.27
CA GLY A 32 -6.58 -7.18 2.73
C GLY A 32 -6.71 -7.17 1.21
N LEU A 33 -6.05 -8.08 0.50
CA LEU A 33 -6.20 -8.23 -0.96
C LEU A 33 -7.56 -8.81 -1.38
N THR A 34 -8.26 -9.51 -0.48
CA THR A 34 -9.56 -10.15 -0.78
C THR A 34 -10.70 -9.62 0.07
N LEU A 35 -10.39 -8.87 1.13
CA LEU A 35 -11.38 -8.29 2.04
C LEU A 35 -12.38 -7.35 1.34
N PRO A 36 -11.99 -6.49 0.36
CA PRO A 36 -12.94 -5.62 -0.32
C PRO A 36 -14.11 -6.40 -0.95
N ASP A 37 -13.82 -7.55 -1.58
CA ASP A 37 -14.79 -8.43 -2.27
C ASP A 37 -15.72 -9.21 -1.34
N VAL A 38 -15.55 -9.12 -0.02
CA VAL A 38 -16.50 -9.73 0.93
C VAL A 38 -17.88 -9.09 0.82
N ASP A 39 -17.98 -7.87 0.25
CA ASP A 39 -19.24 -7.20 -0.05
C ASP A 39 -20.20 -8.01 -0.93
N LEU A 40 -19.67 -8.78 -1.88
CA LEU A 40 -20.43 -9.70 -2.73
C LEU A 40 -21.14 -10.77 -1.90
N ARG A 41 -20.48 -11.27 -0.86
CA ARG A 41 -21.04 -12.30 0.03
C ARG A 41 -22.03 -11.72 1.03
N LEU A 42 -21.86 -10.44 1.38
CA LEU A 42 -22.72 -9.71 2.30
C LEU A 42 -23.93 -9.05 1.63
N GLY A 43 -24.06 -9.17 0.30
CA GLY A 43 -25.16 -8.54 -0.45
C GLY A 43 -25.11 -7.02 -0.48
N LEU A 44 -23.94 -6.41 -0.22
CA LEU A 44 -23.76 -4.94 -0.23
C LEU A 44 -23.61 -4.37 -1.65
N GLY A 45 -23.62 -5.23 -2.66
CA GLY A 45 -23.25 -4.91 -4.03
C GLY A 45 -21.73 -4.93 -4.22
N HIS A 46 -21.27 -5.22 -5.45
CA HIS A 46 -19.86 -5.18 -5.79
C HIS A 46 -19.34 -3.74 -5.62
N ARG A 47 -18.17 -3.59 -4.97
CA ARG A 47 -17.51 -2.29 -4.69
C ARG A 47 -18.25 -1.43 -3.68
N SER A 48 -18.69 -2.03 -2.58
CA SER A 48 -19.27 -1.32 -1.44
C SER A 48 -18.28 -0.33 -0.84
N ALA A 49 -18.70 0.92 -0.62
CA ALA A 49 -17.89 1.96 0.00
C ALA A 49 -17.39 1.57 1.41
N LEU A 50 -18.07 0.66 2.11
CA LEU A 50 -17.62 0.17 3.41
C LEU A 50 -16.38 -0.72 3.29
N THR A 51 -16.40 -1.69 2.37
CA THR A 51 -15.31 -2.66 2.20
C THR A 51 -14.21 -2.12 1.28
N HIS A 52 -14.57 -1.30 0.29
CA HIS A 52 -13.67 -0.61 -0.62
C HIS A 52 -13.28 0.77 -0.07
N SER A 53 -12.84 0.82 1.18
CA SER A 53 -12.30 2.02 1.81
C SER A 53 -11.18 1.70 2.79
N LEU A 54 -10.56 2.74 3.32
CA LEU A 54 -9.57 2.62 4.39
C LEU A 54 -10.19 2.14 5.73
N LEU A 55 -11.52 2.13 5.84
CA LEU A 55 -12.24 1.89 7.09
C LEU A 55 -11.81 0.60 7.82
N PRO A 56 -11.65 -0.57 7.17
CA PRO A 56 -11.26 -1.79 7.89
C PRO A 56 -9.89 -1.66 8.59
N ALA A 57 -8.94 -0.95 7.98
CA ALA A 57 -7.65 -0.68 8.60
C ALA A 57 -7.77 0.28 9.80
N LEU A 58 -8.63 1.30 9.69
CA LEU A 58 -8.87 2.25 10.78
C LEU A 58 -9.53 1.58 11.99
N LEU A 59 -10.46 0.66 11.78
CA LEU A 59 -11.07 -0.12 12.86
C LEU A 59 -10.03 -0.97 13.60
N LEU A 60 -9.11 -1.61 12.88
CA LEU A 60 -8.00 -2.33 13.51
C LEU A 60 -7.07 -1.41 14.30
N LEU A 61 -6.84 -0.18 13.85
CA LEU A 61 -6.09 0.82 14.62
C LEU A 61 -6.83 1.26 15.88
N ALA A 62 -8.15 1.45 15.81
CA ALA A 62 -8.99 1.74 16.97
C ALA A 62 -8.88 0.63 18.03
N TRP A 63 -8.78 -0.63 17.61
CA TRP A 63 -8.51 -1.79 18.47
C TRP A 63 -7.02 -2.03 18.77
N ARG A 64 -6.15 -1.06 18.48
CA ARG A 64 -4.70 -1.10 18.74
C ARG A 64 -3.96 -2.26 18.06
N ARG A 65 -4.51 -2.85 16.99
CA ARG A 65 -3.91 -3.93 16.19
C ARG A 65 -3.04 -3.40 15.04
N ARG A 66 -1.98 -2.67 15.38
CA ARG A 66 -1.15 -1.89 14.43
C ARG A 66 -0.55 -2.72 13.29
N ALA A 67 0.00 -3.90 13.58
CA ALA A 67 0.59 -4.78 12.55
C ALA A 67 -0.48 -5.28 11.56
N ALA A 68 -1.62 -5.76 12.07
CA ALA A 68 -2.73 -6.18 11.24
C ALA A 68 -3.30 -5.01 10.40
N ALA A 69 -3.46 -3.84 11.00
CA ALA A 69 -3.88 -2.63 10.28
C ALA A 69 -2.91 -2.25 9.17
N CYS A 70 -1.59 -2.34 9.42
CA CYS A 70 -0.57 -2.11 8.40
C CYS A 70 -0.72 -3.07 7.21
N GLY A 71 -0.94 -4.36 7.48
CA GLY A 71 -1.15 -5.37 6.44
C GLY A 71 -2.44 -5.15 5.67
N ILE A 72 -3.58 -5.03 6.37
CA ILE A 72 -4.89 -4.76 5.76
C ILE A 72 -4.82 -3.50 4.90
N ALA A 73 -4.23 -2.41 5.37
CA ALA A 73 -4.08 -1.18 4.59
C ALA A 73 -3.23 -1.40 3.32
N ALA A 74 -2.16 -2.20 3.39
CA ALA A 74 -1.36 -2.53 2.20
C ALA A 74 -2.18 -3.34 1.18
N GLY A 75 -2.88 -4.38 1.64
CA GLY A 75 -3.70 -5.24 0.78
C GLY A 75 -4.87 -4.49 0.14
N ILE A 76 -5.65 -3.75 0.94
CA ILE A 76 -6.75 -2.90 0.45
C ILE A 76 -6.21 -1.88 -0.53
N GLY A 77 -5.10 -1.20 -0.20
CA GLY A 77 -4.50 -0.20 -1.07
C GLY A 77 -4.14 -0.74 -2.45
N VAL A 78 -3.56 -1.95 -2.52
CA VAL A 78 -3.25 -2.64 -3.77
C VAL A 78 -4.53 -3.03 -4.52
N HIS A 79 -5.51 -3.60 -3.83
CA HIS A 79 -6.78 -4.03 -4.43
C HIS A 79 -7.53 -2.87 -5.06
N LEU A 80 -7.77 -1.79 -4.30
CA LEU A 80 -8.48 -0.60 -4.78
C LEU A 80 -7.71 0.10 -5.91
N ALA A 81 -6.38 0.10 -5.86
CA ALA A 81 -5.59 0.63 -6.96
C ALA A 81 -5.81 -0.15 -8.26
N ALA A 82 -5.98 -1.47 -8.20
CA ALA A 82 -6.33 -2.28 -9.37
C ALA A 82 -7.76 -1.98 -9.86
N ASP A 83 -8.70 -1.78 -8.93
CA ASP A 83 -10.10 -1.45 -9.27
C ASP A 83 -10.30 -0.10 -9.97
N CYS A 84 -9.28 0.78 -9.94
CA CYS A 84 -9.23 2.02 -10.70
C CYS A 84 -9.05 1.81 -12.21
N PHE A 85 -8.84 0.59 -12.69
CA PHE A 85 -8.61 0.31 -14.11
C PHE A 85 -9.63 -0.67 -14.72
N PRO A 86 -10.96 -0.51 -14.47
CA PRO A 86 -11.93 -1.37 -15.12
C PRO A 86 -12.01 -1.01 -16.61
N ARG A 87 -12.45 -1.95 -17.45
CA ARG A 87 -12.74 -1.67 -18.87
C ARG A 87 -13.70 -0.48 -19.04
N ARG A 88 -14.73 -0.39 -18.18
CA ARG A 88 -15.66 0.73 -18.06
C ARG A 88 -16.16 0.84 -16.62
N MET A 89 -16.24 2.07 -16.10
CA MET A 89 -16.77 2.36 -14.76
C MET A 89 -18.28 2.62 -14.83
N THR A 90 -19.06 1.55 -15.01
CA THR A 90 -20.54 1.61 -15.09
C THR A 90 -21.18 0.40 -14.38
N GLY A 91 -22.45 0.52 -13.99
CA GLY A 91 -23.21 -0.60 -13.40
C GLY A 91 -22.54 -1.16 -12.15
N TYR A 92 -22.17 -2.45 -12.17
CA TYR A 92 -21.49 -3.12 -11.05
C TYR A 92 -20.07 -2.59 -10.76
N ALA A 93 -19.43 -1.90 -11.70
CA ALA A 93 -18.10 -1.35 -11.48
C ALA A 93 -18.11 -0.08 -10.60
N THR A 94 -19.26 0.61 -10.49
CA THR A 94 -19.34 1.83 -9.68
C THR A 94 -19.49 1.52 -8.20
N VAL A 95 -18.92 2.39 -7.37
CA VAL A 95 -18.92 2.24 -5.91
C VAL A 95 -20.35 2.33 -5.37
N LYS A 96 -20.72 1.39 -4.49
CA LYS A 96 -22.05 1.35 -3.85
C LYS A 96 -21.99 1.95 -2.47
N LEU A 97 -22.81 2.97 -2.24
CA LEU A 97 -23.08 3.49 -0.91
C LEU A 97 -24.23 2.65 -0.31
N PRO A 98 -23.99 1.93 0.80
CA PRO A 98 -25.06 1.23 1.49
C PRO A 98 -26.22 2.20 1.76
N LEU A 99 -27.44 1.79 1.43
CA LEU A 99 -28.68 2.56 1.61
C LEU A 99 -28.85 3.81 0.73
N LEU A 100 -27.80 4.27 0.03
CA LEU A 100 -27.82 5.54 -0.72
C LEU A 100 -27.65 5.37 -2.25
N GLY A 101 -27.44 4.14 -2.71
CA GLY A 101 -27.34 3.83 -4.15
C GLY A 101 -25.89 3.81 -4.65
N ALA A 102 -25.70 4.13 -5.93
CA ALA A 102 -24.39 4.04 -6.58
C ALA A 102 -23.80 5.42 -6.86
N LEU A 103 -22.49 5.57 -6.63
CA LEU A 103 -21.77 6.75 -7.07
C LEU A 103 -21.70 6.80 -8.60
N PRO A 104 -21.72 8.00 -9.22
CA PRO A 104 -21.41 8.13 -10.62
C PRO A 104 -19.94 7.76 -10.93
N PRO A 105 -19.56 7.62 -12.20
CA PRO A 105 -18.26 7.07 -12.57
C PRO A 105 -17.06 7.87 -12.06
N LEU A 106 -17.10 9.20 -12.13
CA LEU A 106 -16.00 10.06 -11.72
C LEU A 106 -15.76 9.97 -10.21
N GLU A 107 -16.84 10.01 -9.43
CA GLU A 107 -16.85 9.90 -7.98
C GLU A 107 -16.41 8.50 -7.54
N SER A 108 -16.74 7.46 -8.31
CA SER A 108 -16.26 6.10 -8.08
C SER A 108 -14.74 6.01 -8.26
N TYR A 109 -14.19 6.60 -9.33
CA TYR A 109 -12.74 6.68 -9.51
C TYR A 109 -12.07 7.46 -8.39
N ALA A 110 -12.62 8.63 -8.04
CA ALA A 110 -12.09 9.47 -6.96
C ALA A 110 -12.11 8.72 -5.63
N TRP A 111 -13.20 8.04 -5.29
CA TRP A 111 -13.34 7.25 -4.08
C TRP A 111 -12.27 6.15 -3.98
N LEU A 112 -12.14 5.33 -5.03
CA LEU A 112 -11.16 4.25 -5.07
C LEU A 112 -9.73 4.78 -5.03
N ALA A 113 -9.41 5.80 -5.82
CA ALA A 113 -8.06 6.36 -5.89
C ALA A 113 -7.62 7.01 -4.57
N LEU A 114 -8.51 7.81 -3.94
CA LEU A 114 -8.21 8.45 -2.66
C LEU A 114 -8.05 7.43 -1.54
N ASN A 115 -8.92 6.41 -1.46
CA ASN A 115 -8.80 5.35 -0.47
C ASN A 115 -7.57 4.48 -0.72
N ALA A 116 -7.25 4.13 -1.97
CA ALA A 116 -6.04 3.40 -2.31
C ALA A 116 -4.78 4.16 -1.87
N ALA A 117 -4.70 5.46 -2.21
CA ALA A 117 -3.58 6.31 -1.83
C ALA A 117 -3.45 6.41 -0.30
N ALA A 118 -4.55 6.71 0.40
CA ALA A 118 -4.56 6.82 1.85
C ALA A 118 -4.15 5.49 2.52
N ALA A 119 -4.62 4.35 2.01
CA ALA A 119 -4.27 3.03 2.51
C ALA A 119 -2.79 2.68 2.33
N LEU A 120 -2.24 2.92 1.13
CA LEU A 120 -0.82 2.68 0.85
C LEU A 120 0.09 3.62 1.67
N LEU A 121 -0.30 4.88 1.83
CA LEU A 121 0.43 5.84 2.67
C LEU A 121 0.40 5.44 4.15
N LEU A 122 -0.76 5.02 4.66
CA LEU A 122 -0.91 4.51 6.03
C LEU A 122 -0.06 3.25 6.25
N ALA A 123 -0.08 2.31 5.32
CA ALA A 123 0.74 1.10 5.35
C ALA A 123 2.24 1.44 5.35
N ALA A 124 2.68 2.32 4.46
CA ALA A 124 4.09 2.75 4.42
C ALA A 124 4.52 3.48 5.70
N TRP A 125 3.64 4.28 6.29
CA TRP A 125 3.90 4.96 7.55
C TRP A 125 4.05 3.98 8.72
N TRP A 126 3.13 3.03 8.86
CA TRP A 126 3.21 2.02 9.91
C TRP A 126 4.36 1.04 9.68
N ALA A 127 4.60 0.60 8.46
CA ALA A 127 5.72 -0.29 8.15
C ALA A 127 7.05 0.33 8.60
N ARG A 128 7.24 1.65 8.40
CA ARG A 128 8.44 2.37 8.87
C ARG A 128 8.61 2.35 10.39
N ARG A 129 7.51 2.34 11.14
CA ARG A 129 7.49 2.38 12.60
C ARG A 129 7.54 1.00 13.26
N LEU A 130 6.99 -0.01 12.60
CA LEU A 130 6.81 -1.35 13.17
C LEU A 130 7.91 -2.34 12.78
N HIS A 131 8.59 -2.11 11.64
CA HIS A 131 9.40 -3.15 11.03
C HIS A 131 10.83 -2.68 10.75
N ALA A 132 11.78 -3.59 10.95
CA ALA A 132 13.16 -3.42 10.51
C ALA A 132 13.25 -3.28 8.97
N PRO A 133 14.34 -2.70 8.43
CA PRO A 133 14.47 -2.44 6.98
C PRO A 133 14.18 -3.65 6.09
N VAL A 134 14.67 -4.84 6.46
CA VAL A 134 14.45 -6.08 5.71
C VAL A 134 12.97 -6.46 5.67
N ALA A 135 12.30 -6.47 6.83
CA ALA A 135 10.87 -6.78 6.91
C ALA A 135 10.02 -5.77 6.12
N ARG A 136 10.36 -4.47 6.15
CA ARG A 136 9.71 -3.44 5.31
C ARG A 136 9.87 -3.73 3.82
N ALA A 137 11.08 -4.11 3.40
CA ALA A 137 11.35 -4.46 2.02
C ALA A 137 10.52 -5.69 1.59
N LEU A 138 10.42 -6.71 2.44
CA LEU A 138 9.59 -7.89 2.17
C LEU A 138 8.10 -7.55 2.03
N VAL A 139 7.54 -6.73 2.93
CA VAL A 139 6.15 -6.26 2.83
C VAL A 139 5.94 -5.45 1.54
N GLY A 140 6.86 -4.55 1.22
CA GLY A 140 6.82 -3.76 -0.02
C GLY A 140 6.90 -4.63 -1.27
N LEU A 141 7.77 -5.63 -1.28
CA LEU A 141 7.90 -6.59 -2.39
C LEU A 141 6.65 -7.45 -2.53
N ALA A 142 6.05 -7.91 -1.43
CA ALA A 142 4.81 -8.67 -1.45
C ALA A 142 3.65 -7.83 -2.02
N ALA A 143 3.51 -6.58 -1.59
CA ALA A 143 2.52 -5.65 -2.12
C ALA A 143 2.73 -5.37 -3.62
N LEU A 144 3.99 -5.13 -4.04
CA LEU A 144 4.33 -4.91 -5.44
C LEU A 144 4.04 -6.15 -6.29
N ALA A 145 4.42 -7.34 -5.82
CA ALA A 145 4.14 -8.60 -6.51
C ALA A 145 2.64 -8.83 -6.67
N ALA A 146 1.85 -8.52 -5.64
CA ALA A 146 0.39 -8.58 -5.71
C ALA A 146 -0.18 -7.59 -6.74
N ALA A 147 0.30 -6.34 -6.76
CA ALA A 147 -0.12 -5.32 -7.72
C ALA A 147 0.21 -5.73 -9.17
N LEU A 148 1.43 -6.22 -9.41
CA LEU A 148 1.85 -6.71 -10.73
C LEU A 148 0.99 -7.89 -11.18
N ARG A 149 0.69 -8.83 -10.26
CA ARG A 149 -0.20 -9.97 -10.55
C ARG A 149 -1.59 -9.50 -10.97
N TYR A 150 -2.17 -8.52 -10.27
CA TYR A 150 -3.47 -7.94 -10.63
C TYR A 150 -3.44 -7.33 -12.03
N LEU A 151 -2.48 -6.44 -12.28
CA LEU A 151 -2.35 -5.77 -13.58
C LEU A 151 -2.06 -6.74 -14.73
N TRP A 152 -1.40 -7.86 -14.48
CA TRP A 152 -1.13 -8.87 -15.49
C TRP A 152 -2.39 -9.63 -15.92
N HIS A 153 -3.30 -9.88 -14.98
CA HIS A 153 -4.53 -10.65 -15.25
C HIS A 153 -5.66 -9.76 -15.79
N ASP A 154 -5.66 -8.46 -15.49
CA ASP A 154 -6.67 -7.55 -16.01
C ASP A 154 -6.29 -7.01 -17.40
N PRO A 155 -7.16 -7.13 -18.41
CA PRO A 155 -6.99 -6.50 -19.72
C PRO A 155 -6.67 -4.99 -19.65
N GLY A 156 -7.23 -4.27 -18.66
CA GLY A 156 -6.97 -2.85 -18.41
C GLY A 156 -5.59 -2.57 -17.77
N GLY A 157 -4.90 -3.59 -17.27
CA GLY A 157 -3.62 -3.44 -16.60
C GLY A 157 -2.41 -3.36 -17.54
N TRP A 158 -2.49 -3.91 -18.75
CA TRP A 158 -1.39 -3.89 -19.72
C TRP A 158 -0.90 -2.49 -20.12
N PRO A 159 -1.77 -1.50 -20.40
CA PRO A 159 -1.33 -0.12 -20.63
C PRO A 159 -0.57 0.48 -19.45
N VAL A 160 -1.02 0.18 -18.21
CA VAL A 160 -0.38 0.65 -16.98
C VAL A 160 1.01 0.02 -16.81
N LEU A 161 1.13 -1.29 -17.05
CA LEU A 161 2.41 -2.00 -17.02
C LEU A 161 3.38 -1.47 -18.08
N ALA A 162 2.90 -1.22 -19.30
CA ALA A 162 3.71 -0.67 -20.38
C ALA A 162 4.24 0.73 -20.01
N LEU A 163 3.38 1.59 -19.47
CA LEU A 163 3.77 2.93 -19.00
C LEU A 163 4.79 2.85 -17.86
N ALA A 164 4.54 2.01 -16.85
CA ALA A 164 5.45 1.81 -15.73
C ALA A 164 6.83 1.31 -16.20
N GLY A 165 6.86 0.34 -17.12
CA GLY A 165 8.08 -0.17 -17.74
C GLY A 165 8.84 0.91 -18.51
N ALA A 166 8.15 1.72 -19.30
CA ALA A 166 8.75 2.84 -20.05
C ALA A 166 9.39 3.87 -19.12
N VAL A 167 8.69 4.25 -18.03
CA VAL A 167 9.20 5.17 -17.01
C VAL A 167 10.44 4.58 -16.32
N ALA A 168 10.37 3.31 -15.89
CA ALA A 168 11.49 2.63 -15.25
C ALA A 168 12.74 2.60 -16.15
N LEU A 169 12.56 2.28 -17.43
CA LEU A 169 13.63 2.28 -18.43
C LEU A 169 14.22 3.69 -18.62
N ALA A 170 13.37 4.72 -18.69
CA ALA A 170 13.82 6.10 -18.83
C ALA A 170 14.68 6.54 -17.63
N VAL A 171 14.27 6.18 -16.41
CA VAL A 171 15.03 6.45 -15.18
C VAL A 171 16.36 5.70 -15.17
N ALA A 172 16.38 4.40 -15.53
CA ALA A 172 17.60 3.60 -15.60
C ALA A 172 18.60 4.17 -16.60
N ARG A 173 18.13 4.57 -17.80
CA ARG A 173 18.97 5.23 -18.82
C ARG A 173 19.52 6.56 -18.34
N ARG A 174 18.75 7.35 -17.58
CA ARG A 174 19.27 8.58 -16.94
C ARG A 174 20.39 8.23 -15.96
N ARG A 175 20.17 7.32 -15.00
CA ARG A 175 21.20 6.94 -14.01
C ARG A 175 22.49 6.39 -14.65
N GLY A 176 22.39 5.56 -15.69
CA GLY A 176 23.56 5.06 -16.42
C GLY A 176 24.40 6.15 -17.09
N ARG A 177 23.75 7.16 -17.70
CA ARG A 177 24.43 8.32 -18.29
C ARG A 177 25.16 9.19 -17.26
N TRP A 178 24.58 9.35 -16.08
CA TRP A 178 25.22 10.10 -14.98
C TRP A 178 26.43 9.34 -14.42
N ALA A 179 26.32 8.02 -14.20
CA ALA A 179 27.44 7.18 -13.76
C ALA A 179 28.60 7.14 -14.78
N GLY A 180 28.29 7.14 -16.09
CA GLY A 180 29.28 7.25 -17.15
C GLY A 180 30.04 8.58 -17.13
N ARG A 181 29.32 9.71 -17.02
CA ARG A 181 29.95 11.04 -16.95
C ARG A 181 30.82 11.23 -15.71
N ALA A 182 30.40 10.74 -14.55
CA ALA A 182 31.17 10.81 -13.32
C ALA A 182 32.52 10.05 -13.42
N ARG A 183 32.53 8.89 -14.09
CA ARG A 183 33.77 8.13 -14.34
C ARG A 183 34.75 8.86 -15.26
N CYS A 184 34.27 9.47 -16.34
CA CYS A 184 35.13 10.26 -17.24
C CYS A 184 35.70 11.52 -16.55
N ALA A 185 34.92 12.18 -15.69
CA ALA A 185 35.36 13.36 -14.95
C ALA A 185 36.34 13.05 -13.80
N GLY A 186 36.29 11.84 -13.23
CA GLY A 186 37.24 11.38 -12.21
C GLY A 186 38.59 10.95 -12.78
N GLY A 187 38.61 10.30 -13.95
CA GLY A 187 39.85 9.88 -14.62
C GLY A 187 40.74 11.05 -15.07
N ALA A 188 40.15 12.17 -15.47
CA ALA A 188 40.89 13.36 -15.90
C ALA A 188 41.63 14.09 -14.75
N ARG A 189 41.32 13.79 -13.48
CA ARG A 189 41.94 14.43 -12.31
C ARG A 189 43.16 13.67 -11.77
N SER A 190 43.37 12.43 -12.22
CA SER A 190 44.45 11.55 -11.73
C SER A 190 45.79 11.72 -12.46
N THR A 191 45.85 12.47 -13.56
CA THR A 191 47.05 12.55 -14.42
C THR A 191 47.88 13.83 -14.22
N ARG A 192 47.53 14.69 -13.25
CA ARG A 192 48.18 16.01 -13.06
C ARG A 192 49.14 16.15 -11.87
N SER A 193 49.49 15.08 -11.17
CA SER A 193 50.36 15.14 -9.98
C SER A 193 51.63 14.28 -10.05
N ARG A 194 52.14 14.01 -11.26
CA ARG A 194 53.46 13.40 -11.45
C ARG A 194 54.32 14.26 -12.37
N THR A 195 54.89 15.31 -11.81
CA THR A 195 56.14 15.90 -12.30
C THR A 195 57.02 16.16 -11.07
N PRO A 196 58.23 15.58 -11.01
CA PRO A 196 59.20 15.80 -9.93
C PRO A 196 59.76 17.23 -9.95
#